data_AF-A0A2W4MD76-F1
#
_entry.id   AF-A0A2W4MD76-F1
#
_cell.length_a   1.000
_cell.length_b   1.000
_cell.length_c   1.000
_cell.angle_alpha   90.00
_cell.angle_beta   90.00
_cell.angle_gamma   90.00
#
_symmetry.space_group_name_H-M   'P 1'
#
loop_
_entity.id
_entity.type
_entity.pdbx_description
1 polymer ?
#
loop_
_entity_poly.entity_id
_entity_poly.type
_entity_poly.pdbx_seq_one_letter_code
_entity_poly.pdbx_strand_id
1 'polypeptide(L)'
;MTSGVVVPRPAASVVVLRPGDPFEVLLVKRRGGGTFGDLVVFPGGTVDRADGDRAPGIDDGPQRVAALRELAEETGLLALERGVVAANRADDGGILEWLDRRGESLAVGSLVMVSRWITPESMPYRFDTWFYLLVGDSFPEVSIDGRELTGHAWATPAEALERARAGEWGMILPTLTHLRWLSRRRSLEDAVESARGADGRTLVLPRVMEDGSIVPVLMPEERL
;
A
#
# COMPACT_ATOMS: atom_id res chain seq x y z
N MET A 1 -15.77 30.44 11.32
CA MET A 1 -15.68 29.22 12.14
C MET A 1 -14.37 28.54 11.76
N THR A 2 -13.38 28.49 12.64
CA THR A 2 -12.12 27.78 12.38
C THR A 2 -12.45 26.29 12.40
N SER A 3 -12.69 25.70 11.23
CA SER A 3 -12.69 24.26 11.05
C SER A 3 -11.39 23.73 11.65
N GLY A 4 -11.46 22.99 12.76
CA GLY A 4 -10.28 22.38 13.37
C GLY A 4 -9.54 21.52 12.35
N VAL A 5 -8.21 21.47 12.45
CA VAL A 5 -7.40 20.59 11.61
C VAL A 5 -7.83 19.14 11.85
N VAL A 6 -8.31 18.46 10.81
CA VAL A 6 -8.71 17.04 10.91
C VAL A 6 -7.47 16.21 11.23
N VAL A 7 -7.50 15.43 12.30
CA VAL A 7 -6.38 14.55 12.67
C VAL A 7 -6.26 13.43 11.62
N PRO A 8 -5.07 13.20 11.04
CA PRO A 8 -4.87 12.11 10.10
C PRO A 8 -5.13 10.75 10.75
N ARG A 9 -5.90 9.89 10.09
CA ARG A 9 -6.08 8.50 10.51
C ARG A 9 -4.83 7.68 10.17
N PRO A 10 -4.29 6.88 11.10
CA PRO A 10 -3.21 5.95 10.79
C PRO A 10 -3.64 4.95 9.70
N ALA A 11 -2.78 4.73 8.73
CA ALA A 11 -3.02 3.81 7.62
C ALA A 11 -1.71 3.13 7.18
N ALA A 12 -1.85 2.03 6.47
CA ALA A 12 -0.73 1.34 5.86
C ALA A 12 -1.11 0.76 4.50
N SER A 13 -0.15 0.67 3.59
CA SER A 13 -0.32 0.15 2.24
C SER A 13 0.89 -0.67 1.81
N VAL A 14 0.66 -1.71 1.02
CA VAL A 14 1.70 -2.63 0.58
C VAL A 14 1.85 -2.63 -0.94
N VAL A 15 3.08 -2.40 -1.37
CA VAL A 15 3.53 -2.44 -2.75
C VAL A 15 4.09 -3.84 -2.99
N VAL A 16 3.24 -4.73 -3.50
CA VAL A 16 3.62 -6.13 -3.75
C VAL A 16 4.31 -6.24 -5.10
N LEU A 17 5.53 -6.78 -5.11
CA LEU A 17 6.34 -6.95 -6.32
C LEU A 17 6.59 -8.43 -6.59
N ARG A 18 6.52 -8.83 -7.87
CA ARG A 18 6.84 -10.18 -8.32
C ARG A 18 7.84 -10.18 -9.50
N PRO A 19 8.61 -11.26 -9.68
CA PRO A 19 9.53 -11.40 -10.81
C PRO A 19 8.83 -11.26 -12.17
N GLY A 20 9.56 -10.69 -13.12
CA GLY A 20 9.18 -10.45 -14.52
C GLY A 20 10.32 -9.75 -15.24
N ASP A 21 10.24 -9.60 -16.55
CA ASP A 21 11.17 -8.78 -17.35
C ASP A 21 10.40 -7.73 -18.17
N PRO A 22 10.17 -6.53 -17.62
CA PRO A 22 10.53 -6.08 -16.27
C PRO A 22 9.59 -6.62 -15.18
N PHE A 23 9.97 -6.45 -13.90
CA PHE A 23 9.15 -6.92 -12.77
C PHE A 23 7.80 -6.22 -12.72
N GLU A 24 6.83 -6.86 -12.06
CA GLU A 24 5.45 -6.39 -11.99
C GLU A 24 5.06 -6.01 -10.56
N VAL A 25 4.10 -5.08 -10.46
CA VAL A 25 3.49 -4.63 -9.20
C VAL A 25 2.00 -4.96 -9.18
N LEU A 26 1.51 -5.38 -8.02
CA LEU A 26 0.07 -5.59 -7.81
C LEU A 26 -0.63 -4.25 -7.59
N LEU A 27 -1.66 -4.02 -8.37
CA LEU A 27 -2.57 -2.89 -8.24
C LEU A 27 -4.01 -3.41 -8.08
N VAL A 28 -4.79 -2.75 -7.23
CA VAL A 28 -6.22 -3.01 -7.04
C VAL A 28 -7.03 -1.83 -7.53
N LYS A 29 -8.20 -2.12 -8.07
CA LYS A 29 -9.16 -1.11 -8.53
C LYS A 29 -10.23 -0.95 -7.46
N ARG A 30 -10.12 0.12 -6.68
CA ARG A 30 -11.04 0.46 -5.62
C ARG A 30 -12.23 1.20 -6.18
N ARG A 31 -13.43 0.78 -5.78
CA ARG A 31 -14.67 1.46 -6.17
C ARG A 31 -14.61 2.91 -5.68
N GLY A 32 -14.67 3.85 -6.62
CA GLY A 32 -14.62 5.26 -6.30
C GLY A 32 -16.00 5.86 -6.02
N GLY A 33 -16.00 6.99 -5.31
CA GLY A 33 -17.16 7.89 -5.23
C GLY A 33 -16.82 9.26 -5.83
N GLY A 34 -17.79 9.91 -6.48
CA GLY A 34 -17.63 11.26 -7.04
C GLY A 34 -16.99 11.33 -8.44
N THR A 35 -16.37 12.46 -8.78
CA THR A 35 -15.92 12.84 -10.14
C THR A 35 -14.76 11.99 -10.71
N PHE A 36 -14.02 11.26 -9.88
CA PHE A 36 -12.80 10.55 -10.29
C PHE A 36 -13.02 9.09 -10.72
N GLY A 37 -14.25 8.57 -10.60
CA GLY A 37 -14.52 7.16 -10.89
C GLY A 37 -13.70 6.22 -10.00
N ASP A 38 -13.64 4.94 -10.39
CA ASP A 38 -12.80 3.95 -9.71
C ASP A 38 -11.31 4.36 -9.72
N LEU A 39 -10.62 4.13 -8.61
CA LEU A 39 -9.20 4.46 -8.46
C LEU A 39 -8.36 3.19 -8.45
N VAL A 40 -7.23 3.23 -9.16
CA VAL A 40 -6.20 2.18 -9.14
C VAL A 40 -5.14 2.56 -8.11
N VAL A 41 -4.96 1.71 -7.11
CA VAL A 41 -4.11 1.93 -5.94
C VAL A 41 -3.38 0.64 -5.55
N PHE A 42 -2.47 0.73 -4.59
CA PHE A 42 -1.93 -0.45 -3.92
C PHE A 42 -2.91 -0.94 -2.84
N PRO A 43 -2.90 -2.24 -2.49
CA PRO A 43 -3.66 -2.74 -1.36
C PRO A 43 -3.32 -2.00 -0.05
N GLY A 44 -4.32 -1.79 0.80
CA GLY A 44 -4.10 -1.12 2.08
C GLY A 44 -5.31 -0.42 2.66
N GLY A 45 -5.19 -0.03 3.93
CA GLY A 45 -6.31 0.49 4.70
C GLY A 45 -5.88 1.10 6.04
N THR A 46 -6.84 1.31 6.92
CA THR A 46 -6.61 1.92 8.22
C THR A 46 -5.97 0.95 9.19
N VAL A 47 -5.12 1.46 10.08
CA VAL A 47 -4.62 0.67 11.21
C VAL A 47 -5.73 0.56 12.25
N ASP A 48 -6.14 -0.66 12.55
CA ASP A 48 -7.18 -0.98 13.49
C ASP A 48 -6.60 -1.37 14.86
N ARG A 49 -7.44 -1.29 15.89
CA ARG A 49 -7.02 -1.68 17.25
C ARG A 49 -6.53 -3.13 17.32
N ALA A 50 -7.10 -4.01 16.51
CA ALA A 50 -6.74 -5.43 16.46
C ALA A 50 -5.30 -5.67 15.93
N ASP A 51 -4.69 -4.67 15.29
CA ASP A 51 -3.35 -4.76 14.72
C ASP A 51 -2.24 -4.55 15.78
N GLY A 52 -2.57 -3.94 16.93
CA GLY A 52 -1.63 -3.35 17.88
C GLY A 52 -0.62 -4.32 18.53
N ASP A 53 -1.09 -5.45 19.05
CA ASP A 53 -0.29 -6.34 19.91
C ASP A 53 0.30 -7.55 19.18
N ARG A 54 0.26 -7.54 17.84
CA ARG A 54 0.57 -8.73 17.01
C ARG A 54 2.00 -8.78 16.49
N ALA A 55 2.77 -7.71 16.68
CA ALA A 55 4.17 -7.58 16.27
C ALA A 55 5.02 -6.99 17.40
N PRO A 56 5.11 -7.67 18.57
CA PRO A 56 5.78 -7.12 19.75
C PRO A 56 7.26 -6.84 19.47
N GLY A 57 7.73 -5.66 19.89
CA GLY A 57 9.13 -5.25 19.73
C GLY A 57 9.48 -4.66 18.36
N ILE A 58 8.50 -4.47 17.47
CA ILE A 58 8.67 -3.78 16.19
C ILE A 58 8.01 -2.40 16.28
N ASP A 59 8.79 -1.33 16.11
CA ASP A 59 8.35 0.07 16.31
C ASP A 59 7.12 0.43 15.46
N ASP A 60 7.05 -0.03 14.21
CA ASP A 60 5.93 0.14 13.27
C ASP A 60 5.10 -1.13 13.10
N GLY A 61 5.08 -1.98 14.13
CA GLY A 61 4.39 -3.26 14.16
C GLY A 61 2.91 -3.19 13.75
N PRO A 62 2.09 -2.29 14.33
CA PRO A 62 0.68 -2.16 13.98
C PRO A 62 0.45 -1.81 12.49
N GLN A 63 1.31 -0.97 11.90
CA GLN A 63 1.24 -0.58 10.50
C GLN A 63 1.58 -1.76 9.58
N ARG A 64 2.60 -2.55 9.93
CA ARG A 64 2.96 -3.77 9.18
C ARG A 64 1.85 -4.81 9.22
N VAL A 65 1.24 -5.00 10.39
CA VAL A 65 0.10 -5.92 10.57
C VAL A 65 -1.09 -5.44 9.74
N ALA A 66 -1.44 -4.16 9.81
CA ALA A 66 -2.51 -3.57 8.99
C ALA A 66 -2.25 -3.78 7.48
N ALA A 67 -1.03 -3.51 7.00
CA ALA A 67 -0.68 -3.68 5.59
C ALA A 67 -0.88 -5.13 5.09
N LEU A 68 -0.46 -6.12 5.89
CA LEU A 68 -0.61 -7.54 5.53
C LEU A 68 -2.03 -8.07 5.74
N ARG A 69 -2.76 -7.55 6.74
CA ARG A 69 -4.18 -7.85 6.94
C ARG A 69 -5.00 -7.38 5.75
N GLU A 70 -4.86 -6.10 5.39
CA GLU A 70 -5.58 -5.49 4.26
C GLU A 70 -5.23 -6.21 2.96
N LEU A 71 -3.96 -6.57 2.73
CA LEU A 71 -3.58 -7.39 1.59
C LEU A 71 -4.37 -8.70 1.53
N ALA A 72 -4.47 -9.42 2.65
CA ALA A 72 -5.21 -10.67 2.71
C ALA A 72 -6.72 -10.48 2.51
N GLU A 73 -7.31 -9.45 3.12
CA GLU A 73 -8.73 -9.13 3.04
C GLU A 73 -9.14 -8.69 1.63
N GLU A 74 -8.34 -7.84 1.00
CA GLU A 74 -8.62 -7.25 -0.31
C GLU A 74 -8.30 -8.20 -1.47
N THR A 75 -7.20 -8.97 -1.37
CA THR A 75 -6.64 -9.72 -2.51
C THR A 75 -6.61 -11.23 -2.32
N GLY A 76 -6.90 -11.72 -1.11
CA GLY A 76 -6.73 -13.12 -0.76
C GLY A 76 -5.26 -13.56 -0.66
N LEU A 77 -4.28 -12.64 -0.73
CA LEU A 77 -2.87 -12.97 -0.56
C LEU A 77 -2.46 -12.84 0.91
N LEU A 78 -2.16 -13.97 1.54
CA LEU A 78 -1.78 -14.04 2.95
C LEU A 78 -0.27 -14.27 3.09
N ALA A 79 0.46 -13.25 3.55
CA ALA A 79 1.90 -13.33 3.77
C ALA A 79 2.22 -13.91 5.15
N LEU A 80 2.84 -15.09 5.16
CA LEU A 80 3.21 -15.83 6.37
C LEU A 80 4.72 -16.13 6.35
N GLU A 81 5.29 -16.49 7.49
CA GLU A 81 6.74 -16.76 7.60
C GLU A 81 7.24 -17.84 6.63
N ARG A 82 6.34 -18.73 6.19
CA ARG A 82 6.63 -19.79 5.22
C ARG A 82 6.44 -19.37 3.75
N GLY A 83 6.09 -18.11 3.49
CA GLY A 83 5.76 -17.59 2.17
C GLY A 83 4.31 -17.10 2.03
N VAL A 84 3.97 -16.62 0.85
CA VAL A 84 2.63 -16.10 0.53
C VAL A 84 1.72 -17.23 0.07
N VAL A 85 0.57 -17.36 0.73
CA VAL A 85 -0.43 -18.40 0.45
C VAL A 85 -1.80 -17.77 0.17
N ALA A 86 -2.70 -18.53 -0.45
CA ALA A 86 -4.07 -18.09 -0.63
C ALA A 86 -4.78 -18.09 0.74
N ALA A 87 -5.37 -16.96 1.11
CA ALA A 87 -6.32 -16.89 2.20
C ALA A 87 -7.60 -17.58 1.75
N ASN A 88 -7.99 -18.65 2.44
CA ASN A 88 -9.39 -19.04 2.42
C ASN A 88 -10.12 -17.92 3.16
N ARG A 89 -11.05 -17.22 2.48
CA ARG A 89 -11.83 -16.12 3.06
C ARG A 89 -12.22 -16.51 4.48
N ALA A 90 -11.67 -15.79 5.45
CA ALA A 90 -11.84 -16.13 6.84
C ALA A 90 -13.34 -16.17 7.15
N ASP A 91 -13.76 -17.22 7.83
CA ASP A 91 -15.07 -17.33 8.46
C ASP A 91 -15.38 -16.05 9.28
N ASP A 92 -16.62 -15.89 9.77
CA ASP A 92 -17.21 -14.68 10.39
C ASP A 92 -16.34 -13.82 11.36
N GLY A 93 -15.19 -14.29 11.86
CA GLY A 93 -14.24 -13.59 12.73
C GLY A 93 -13.05 -12.87 12.07
N GLY A 94 -12.91 -12.91 10.73
CA GLY A 94 -11.83 -12.18 10.04
C GLY A 94 -10.44 -12.84 10.09
N ILE A 95 -9.48 -12.30 9.33
CA ILE A 95 -8.20 -12.97 9.06
C ILE A 95 -7.32 -13.12 10.31
N LEU A 96 -7.31 -12.11 11.18
CA LEU A 96 -6.46 -12.09 12.36
C LEU A 96 -6.90 -13.14 13.39
N GLU A 97 -8.20 -13.28 13.64
CA GLU A 97 -8.71 -14.34 14.51
C GLU A 97 -8.53 -15.74 13.89
N TRP A 98 -8.65 -15.84 12.56
CA TRP A 98 -8.39 -17.08 11.84
C TRP A 98 -6.94 -17.54 12.01
N LEU A 99 -5.97 -16.61 11.99
CA LEU A 99 -4.56 -16.90 12.28
C LEU A 99 -4.35 -17.36 13.73
N ASP A 100 -4.98 -16.68 14.69
CA ASP A 100 -4.87 -17.01 16.12
C ASP A 100 -5.31 -18.46 16.40
N ARG A 101 -6.44 -18.89 15.80
CA ARG A 101 -6.95 -20.27 15.93
C ARG A 101 -6.00 -21.33 15.39
N ARG A 102 -5.11 -20.95 14.48
CA ARG A 102 -4.16 -21.85 13.80
C ARG A 102 -2.75 -21.74 14.36
N GLY A 103 -2.50 -20.82 15.29
CA GLY A 103 -1.16 -20.53 15.79
C GLY A 103 -0.21 -20.05 14.69
N GLU A 104 -0.75 -19.38 13.66
CA GLU A 104 0.03 -18.82 12.55
C GLU A 104 0.20 -17.31 12.75
N SER A 105 1.25 -16.74 12.16
CA SER A 105 1.55 -15.30 12.27
C SER A 105 1.88 -14.72 10.90
N LEU A 106 1.48 -13.46 10.70
CA LEU A 106 1.81 -12.68 9.52
C LEU A 106 3.33 -12.44 9.45
N ALA A 107 3.88 -12.47 8.23
CA ALA A 107 5.29 -12.21 7.96
C ALA A 107 5.67 -10.73 8.08
N VAL A 108 5.40 -10.07 9.21
CA VAL A 108 5.61 -8.62 9.38
C VAL A 108 7.07 -8.19 9.16
N GLY A 109 8.03 -9.10 9.40
CA GLY A 109 9.46 -8.89 9.15
C GLY A 109 9.85 -8.92 7.67
N SER A 110 9.00 -9.46 6.79
CA SER A 110 9.23 -9.49 5.34
C SER A 110 8.97 -8.15 4.65
N LEU A 111 8.28 -7.23 5.33
CA LEU A 111 7.99 -5.90 4.79
C LEU A 111 9.22 -4.99 4.86
N VAL A 112 9.49 -4.28 3.77
CA VAL A 112 10.54 -3.25 3.72
C VAL A 112 9.87 -1.89 3.67
N MET A 113 10.10 -1.05 4.68
CA MET A 113 9.54 0.31 4.71
C MET A 113 10.07 1.12 3.54
N VAL A 114 9.22 1.92 2.90
CA VAL A 114 9.58 2.77 1.76
C VAL A 114 9.39 4.24 2.09
N SER A 115 8.19 4.62 2.55
CA SER A 115 7.88 6.01 2.81
C SER A 115 6.66 6.18 3.70
N ARG A 116 6.58 7.33 4.37
CA ARG A 116 5.42 7.72 5.20
C ARG A 116 4.84 9.02 4.69
N TRP A 117 3.56 9.02 4.35
CA TRP A 117 2.86 10.14 3.74
C TRP A 117 1.78 10.66 4.67
N ILE A 118 1.75 11.97 4.89
CA ILE A 118 0.63 12.61 5.59
C ILE A 118 -0.16 13.45 4.60
N THR A 119 -1.46 13.19 4.53
CA THR A 119 -2.38 13.93 3.67
C THR A 119 -2.41 15.42 4.08
N PRO A 120 -2.43 16.37 3.13
CA PRO A 120 -2.44 17.80 3.43
C PRO A 120 -3.58 18.22 4.36
N GLU A 121 -3.38 19.26 5.16
CA GLU A 121 -4.38 19.77 6.12
C GLU A 121 -5.65 20.31 5.48
N SER A 122 -5.56 20.77 4.22
CA SER A 122 -6.69 21.28 3.45
C SER A 122 -7.65 20.20 2.96
N MET A 123 -7.27 18.92 3.04
CA MET A 123 -8.11 17.81 2.56
C MET A 123 -9.12 17.39 3.62
N PRO A 124 -10.39 17.11 3.24
CA PRO A 124 -11.44 16.75 4.21
C PRO A 124 -11.21 15.37 4.85
N TYR A 125 -10.54 14.47 4.13
CA TYR A 125 -10.14 13.16 4.62
C TYR A 125 -8.62 13.10 4.67
N ARG A 126 -8.06 12.79 5.83
CA ARG A 126 -6.62 12.75 6.05
C ARG A 126 -6.17 11.41 6.58
N PHE A 127 -5.05 10.95 6.03
CA PHE A 127 -4.37 9.73 6.43
C PHE A 127 -2.89 10.00 6.68
N ASP A 128 -2.35 9.26 7.64
CA ASP A 128 -0.92 9.08 7.89
C ASP A 128 -0.56 7.67 7.46
N THR A 129 -0.16 7.54 6.20
CA THR A 129 -0.03 6.27 5.49
C THR A 129 1.42 5.84 5.40
N TRP A 130 1.70 4.64 5.91
CA TRP A 130 2.99 3.96 5.78
C TRP A 130 2.97 3.04 4.57
N PHE A 131 3.99 3.11 3.72
CA PHE A 131 4.11 2.28 2.51
C PHE A 131 5.25 1.29 2.66
N TYR A 132 4.96 0.02 2.37
CA TYR A 132 5.92 -1.09 2.48
C TYR A 132 6.06 -1.83 1.15
N LEU A 133 7.27 -2.30 0.82
CA LEU A 133 7.44 -3.34 -0.20
C LEU A 133 7.18 -4.71 0.43
N LEU A 134 6.53 -5.58 -0.35
CA LEU A 134 6.53 -7.03 -0.15
C LEU A 134 7.03 -7.66 -1.45
N VAL A 135 8.13 -8.40 -1.39
CA VAL A 135 8.71 -9.09 -2.55
C VAL A 135 8.52 -10.59 -2.38
N GLY A 136 8.07 -11.27 -3.42
CA GLY A 136 7.96 -12.73 -3.43
C GLY A 136 8.16 -13.31 -4.83
N ASP A 137 8.70 -14.53 -4.90
CA ASP A 137 9.01 -15.18 -6.18
C ASP A 137 7.75 -15.62 -6.95
N SER A 138 6.71 -15.99 -6.20
CA SER A 138 5.44 -16.44 -6.75
C SER A 138 4.30 -16.05 -5.82
N PHE A 139 3.16 -15.71 -6.41
CA PHE A 139 1.94 -15.39 -5.67
C PHE A 139 0.80 -16.30 -6.15
N PRO A 140 -0.07 -16.76 -5.24
CA PRO A 140 -1.35 -17.34 -5.60
C PRO A 140 -2.21 -16.40 -6.46
N GLU A 141 -3.29 -16.94 -7.03
CA GLU A 141 -4.26 -16.13 -7.75
C GLU A 141 -4.94 -15.12 -6.82
N VAL A 142 -5.01 -13.86 -7.27
CA VAL A 142 -5.65 -12.78 -6.53
C VAL A 142 -7.17 -12.94 -6.61
N SER A 143 -7.83 -12.91 -5.45
CA SER A 143 -9.27 -13.03 -5.31
C SER A 143 -9.84 -11.78 -4.62
N ILE A 144 -10.54 -10.96 -5.39
CA ILE A 144 -11.27 -9.78 -4.89
C ILE A 144 -12.74 -10.12 -4.58
N ASP A 145 -13.42 -9.32 -3.76
CA ASP A 145 -14.81 -9.59 -3.33
C ASP A 145 -15.89 -8.97 -4.23
N GLY A 146 -15.52 -8.06 -5.12
CA GLY A 146 -16.43 -7.34 -6.01
C GLY A 146 -17.26 -6.25 -5.33
N ARG A 147 -17.13 -6.04 -4.02
CA ARG A 147 -17.90 -5.04 -3.26
C ARG A 147 -17.10 -3.75 -3.15
N GLU A 148 -15.93 -3.82 -2.54
CA GLU A 148 -15.04 -2.69 -2.34
C GLU A 148 -14.05 -2.54 -3.48
N LEU A 149 -13.56 -3.67 -3.99
CA LEU A 149 -12.67 -3.72 -5.15
C LEU A 149 -13.41 -4.25 -6.37
N THR A 150 -13.30 -3.53 -7.49
CA THR A 150 -13.93 -3.88 -8.77
C THR A 150 -12.98 -4.59 -9.74
N GLY A 151 -11.69 -4.67 -9.40
CA GLY A 151 -10.68 -5.30 -10.24
C GLY A 151 -9.31 -5.34 -9.57
N HIS A 152 -8.39 -6.06 -10.20
CA HIS A 152 -6.97 -6.02 -9.88
C HIS A 152 -6.16 -6.16 -11.17
N ALA A 153 -4.88 -5.80 -11.12
CA ALA A 153 -3.94 -5.98 -12.22
C ALA A 153 -2.54 -6.20 -11.67
N TRP A 154 -1.83 -7.15 -12.28
CA TRP A 154 -0.37 -7.12 -12.31
C TRP A 154 0.04 -6.31 -13.53
N ALA A 155 0.92 -5.33 -13.35
CA ALA A 155 1.45 -4.52 -14.42
C ALA A 155 2.89 -4.13 -14.10
N THR A 156 3.69 -3.89 -15.12
CA THR A 156 4.99 -3.26 -14.91
C THR A 156 4.78 -1.81 -14.43
N PRO A 157 5.71 -1.22 -13.66
CA PRO A 157 5.57 0.17 -13.23
C PRO A 157 5.41 1.15 -14.40
N ALA A 158 6.09 0.89 -15.52
CA ALA A 158 6.01 1.72 -16.72
C ALA A 158 4.62 1.64 -17.38
N GLU A 159 4.07 0.44 -17.59
CA GLU A 159 2.72 0.26 -18.16
C GLU A 159 1.64 0.92 -17.30
N ALA A 160 1.74 0.79 -15.96
CA ALA A 160 0.80 1.42 -15.04
C ALA A 160 0.80 2.95 -15.18
N LEU A 161 1.98 3.56 -15.36
CA LEU A 161 2.13 5.00 -15.59
C LEU A 161 1.60 5.42 -16.96
N GLU A 162 1.80 4.61 -17.99
CA GLU A 162 1.27 4.86 -19.34
C GLU A 162 -0.26 4.85 -19.34
N ARG A 163 -0.88 3.85 -18.71
CA ARG A 163 -2.34 3.78 -18.54
C ARG A 163 -2.90 4.94 -17.75
N ALA A 164 -2.20 5.37 -16.70
CA ALA A 164 -2.59 6.56 -15.95
C ALA A 164 -2.49 7.84 -16.81
N ARG A 165 -1.41 7.99 -17.60
CA ARG A 165 -1.25 9.12 -18.53
C ARG A 165 -2.31 9.12 -19.63
N ALA A 166 -2.73 7.95 -20.10
CA ALA A 166 -3.80 7.79 -21.09
C ALA A 166 -5.21 8.06 -20.52
N GLY A 167 -5.34 8.24 -19.19
CA GLY A 167 -6.63 8.44 -18.52
C GLY A 167 -7.43 7.15 -18.32
N GLU A 168 -6.85 5.98 -18.59
CA GLU A 168 -7.49 4.68 -18.38
C GLU A 168 -7.59 4.35 -16.89
N TRP A 169 -6.54 4.68 -16.12
CA TRP A 169 -6.43 4.40 -14.70
C TRP A 169 -6.34 5.69 -13.89
N GLY A 170 -7.42 6.05 -13.19
CA GLY A 170 -7.38 7.12 -12.20
C GLY A 170 -6.51 6.71 -11.02
N MET A 171 -5.49 7.50 -10.69
CA MET A 171 -4.55 7.19 -9.59
C MET A 171 -4.31 8.40 -8.70
N ILE A 172 -4.09 8.14 -7.42
CA ILE A 172 -3.69 9.17 -6.45
C ILE A 172 -2.18 9.43 -6.51
N LEU A 173 -1.77 10.60 -6.03
CA LEU A 173 -0.36 11.02 -6.05
C LEU A 173 0.60 10.01 -5.40
N PRO A 174 0.33 9.43 -4.21
CA PRO A 174 1.22 8.44 -3.62
C PRO A 174 1.49 7.26 -4.57
N THR A 175 0.43 6.71 -5.20
CA THR A 175 0.57 5.61 -6.17
C THR A 175 1.42 6.02 -7.36
N LEU A 176 1.15 7.17 -7.97
CA LEU A 176 1.94 7.68 -9.10
C LEU A 176 3.41 7.91 -8.76
N THR A 177 3.70 8.46 -7.58
CA THR A 177 5.08 8.71 -7.14
C THR A 177 5.84 7.39 -6.92
N HIS A 178 5.24 6.41 -6.25
CA HIS A 178 5.87 5.11 -6.06
C HIS A 178 6.08 4.38 -7.39
N LEU A 179 5.13 4.42 -8.32
CA LEU A 179 5.29 3.82 -9.65
C LEU A 179 6.43 4.49 -10.44
N ARG A 180 6.56 5.82 -10.38
CA ARG A 180 7.69 6.53 -11.00
C ARG A 180 9.03 6.12 -10.39
N TRP A 181 9.08 6.01 -9.07
CA TRP A 181 10.27 5.55 -8.37
C TRP A 181 10.64 4.11 -8.75
N LEU A 182 9.66 3.19 -8.76
CA LEU A 182 9.84 1.80 -9.19
C LEU A 182 10.26 1.68 -10.67
N SER A 183 9.73 2.53 -11.56
CA SER A 183 10.09 2.51 -12.99
C SER A 183 11.56 2.84 -13.27
N ARG A 184 12.27 3.39 -12.28
CA ARG A 184 13.70 3.69 -12.35
C ARG A 184 14.58 2.56 -11.79
N ARG A 185 13.98 1.51 -11.22
CA ARG A 185 14.69 0.36 -10.64
C ARG A 185 14.93 -0.69 -11.72
N ARG A 186 16.10 -1.34 -11.68
CA ARG A 186 16.51 -2.35 -12.66
C ARG A 186 16.12 -3.78 -12.27
N SER A 187 15.86 -4.03 -10.99
CA SER A 187 15.46 -5.33 -10.47
C SER A 187 14.70 -5.21 -9.15
N LEU A 188 14.15 -6.32 -8.66
CA LEU A 188 13.52 -6.40 -7.36
C LEU A 188 14.52 -6.08 -6.23
N GLU A 189 15.76 -6.55 -6.35
CA GLU A 189 16.83 -6.29 -5.38
C GLU A 189 17.18 -4.81 -5.35
N ASP A 190 17.27 -4.14 -6.50
CA ASP A 190 17.50 -2.70 -6.59
C ASP A 190 16.36 -1.90 -5.94
N ALA A 191 15.11 -2.34 -6.13
CA ALA A 191 13.96 -1.73 -5.46
C ALA A 191 14.03 -1.88 -3.93
N VAL A 192 14.35 -3.07 -3.43
CA VAL A 192 14.52 -3.32 -1.99
C VAL A 192 15.68 -2.51 -1.42
N GLU A 193 16.84 -2.54 -2.07
CA GLU A 193 18.03 -1.80 -1.62
C GLU A 193 17.78 -0.30 -1.57
N SER A 194 17.09 0.24 -2.59
CA SER A 194 16.75 1.66 -2.65
C SER A 194 15.82 2.10 -1.51
N ALA A 195 15.07 1.17 -0.88
CA ALA A 195 14.18 1.45 0.23
C ALA A 195 14.85 1.30 1.62
N ARG A 196 16.02 0.66 1.74
CA ARG A 196 16.64 0.28 3.05
C ARG A 196 17.00 1.46 3.97
N GLY A 197 16.99 2.70 3.46
CA GLY A 197 17.21 3.91 4.27
C GLY A 197 15.95 4.51 4.91
N ALA A 198 14.76 4.02 4.56
CA ALA A 198 13.51 4.58 5.07
C ALA A 198 13.20 4.09 6.50
N ASP A 199 13.02 5.04 7.42
CA ASP A 199 12.74 4.77 8.83
C ASP A 199 11.39 5.34 9.31
N GLY A 200 10.59 5.87 8.38
CA GLY A 200 9.31 6.52 8.66
C GLY A 200 9.42 7.86 9.40
N ARG A 201 10.63 8.37 9.68
CA ARG A 201 10.85 9.70 10.27
C ARG A 201 10.85 10.80 9.22
N THR A 202 11.30 10.49 8.00
CA THR A 202 11.23 11.43 6.87
C THR A 202 9.84 11.41 6.26
N LEU A 203 9.04 12.43 6.58
CA LEU A 203 7.68 12.57 6.09
C LEU A 203 7.62 13.11 4.66
N VAL A 204 6.74 12.50 3.87
CA VAL A 204 6.27 13.06 2.61
C VAL A 204 5.01 13.86 2.86
N LEU A 205 5.11 15.18 2.71
CA LEU A 205 4.02 16.13 2.89
C LEU A 205 3.68 16.78 1.55
N PRO A 206 2.69 16.24 0.81
CA PRO A 206 2.18 16.92 -0.38
C PRO A 206 1.67 18.31 -0.01
N ARG A 207 1.77 19.24 -0.96
CA ARG A 207 1.21 20.59 -0.83
C ARG A 207 0.11 20.75 -1.85
N VAL A 208 -0.98 21.40 -1.46
CA VAL A 208 -2.07 21.78 -2.37
C VAL A 208 -1.81 23.21 -2.81
N MET A 209 -1.81 23.45 -4.11
CA MET A 209 -1.68 24.77 -4.74
C MET A 209 -3.02 25.51 -4.68
N GLU A 210 -3.00 26.83 -4.92
CA GLU A 210 -4.21 27.67 -4.90
C GLU A 210 -5.27 27.23 -5.94
N ASP A 211 -4.85 26.63 -7.05
CA ASP A 211 -5.72 26.08 -8.09
C ASP A 211 -6.30 24.69 -7.75
N GLY A 212 -6.01 24.17 -6.56
CA GLY A 212 -6.44 22.86 -6.09
C GLY A 212 -5.57 21.69 -6.56
N SER A 213 -4.55 21.94 -7.38
CA SER A 213 -3.61 20.88 -7.79
C SER A 213 -2.67 20.48 -6.65
N ILE A 214 -2.23 19.22 -6.62
CA ILE A 214 -1.26 18.74 -5.64
C ILE A 214 0.15 18.81 -6.24
N VAL A 215 1.08 19.48 -5.55
CA VAL A 215 2.48 19.58 -5.95
C VAL A 215 3.08 18.17 -6.02
N PRO A 216 3.67 17.77 -7.17
CA PRO A 216 4.38 16.50 -7.28
C PRO A 216 5.48 16.41 -6.24
N VAL A 217 5.55 15.27 -5.55
CA VAL A 217 6.55 15.03 -4.52
C VAL A 217 7.42 13.85 -4.94
N LEU A 218 8.73 14.03 -4.83
CA LEU A 218 9.72 12.95 -4.97
C LEU A 218 9.79 12.12 -3.69
N MET A 219 10.16 10.86 -3.84
CA MET A 219 10.38 9.96 -2.70
C MET A 219 11.52 10.48 -1.80
N PRO A 220 11.52 10.20 -0.49
CA PRO A 220 12.51 10.71 0.45
C PRO A 220 13.97 10.55 -0.02
N GLU A 221 14.31 9.39 -0.57
CA GLU A 221 15.64 9.02 -1.06
C GLU A 221 16.07 9.77 -2.34
N GLU A 222 15.12 10.34 -3.09
CA GLU A 222 15.37 11.13 -4.30
C GLU A 222 15.57 12.63 -3.99
N ARG A 223 15.56 13.03 -2.72
CA ARG A 223 15.71 14.44 -2.28
C ARG A 223 17.13 14.83 -1.89
N LEU A 224 18.10 13.93 -2.07
CA LEU A 224 19.53 14.15 -1.80
C LEU A 224 20.30 14.55 -3.05
#